data_AF-A0A7Y1T306-F1
#
_entry.id   AF-A0A7Y1T306-F1
#
_cell.length_a   1.000
_cell.length_b   1.000
_cell.length_c   1.000
_cell.angle_alpha   90.00
_cell.angle_beta   90.00
_cell.angle_gamma   90.00
#
_symmetry.space_group_name_H-M   'P 1'
#
loop_
_entity.id
_entity.type
_entity.pdbx_description
1 polymer ?
#
loop_
_entity_poly.entity_id
_entity_poly.type
_entity_poly.pdbx_seq_one_letter_code
_entity_poly.pdbx_strand_id
1 'polypeptide(L)'
;MKQLILLAAFLSALFSFAQNERIDSLTIELAYQTQDSAKVDTSLRLIKELYDIKDYKKALVFVDQTSQLAKRIDYISGLAESSYYRALIYNERDDYFNAIDS
;
A
#
# COMPACT_ATOMS: atom_id res chain seq x y z
N MET A 1 -8.10 -27.50 26.31
CA MET A 1 -8.25 -26.02 26.24
C MET A 1 -6.90 -25.29 26.16
N LYS A 2 -5.97 -25.45 27.11
CA LYS A 2 -4.63 -24.80 27.06
C LYS A 2 -3.84 -25.10 25.76
N GLN A 3 -3.88 -26.33 25.27
CA GLN A 3 -3.22 -26.72 24.02
C GLN A 3 -3.82 -26.05 22.77
N LEU A 4 -5.14 -25.80 22.76
CA LEU A 4 -5.80 -25.11 21.65
C LEU A 4 -5.44 -23.62 21.63
N ILE A 5 -5.31 -23.00 22.80
CA ILE A 5 -4.86 -21.60 22.93
C ILE A 5 -3.41 -21.46 22.46
N LEU A 6 -2.53 -22.40 22.83
CA LEU A 6 -1.15 -22.44 22.34
C LEU A 6 -1.06 -22.63 20.84
N LEU A 7 -1.89 -23.52 20.27
CA LEU A 7 -1.94 -23.74 18.83
C LEU A 7 -2.44 -22.49 18.08
N ALA A 8 -3.47 -21.82 18.60
CA ALA A 8 -3.99 -20.58 18.01
C ALA A 8 -2.95 -19.45 18.06
N ALA A 9 -2.23 -19.30 19.18
CA ALA A 9 -1.15 -18.33 19.30
C ALA A 9 -0.01 -18.63 18.30
N PHE A 10 0.38 -19.91 18.16
CA PHE A 10 1.41 -20.33 17.20
C PHE A 10 1.00 -20.05 15.75
N LEU A 11 -0.25 -20.34 15.38
CA LEU A 11 -0.77 -20.08 14.03
C LEU A 11 -0.82 -18.58 13.72
N SER A 12 -1.17 -17.73 14.68
CA SER A 12 -1.23 -16.27 14.48
C SER A 12 0.13 -15.65 14.13
N ALA A 13 1.23 -16.23 14.64
CA ALA A 13 2.57 -15.76 14.33
C ALA A 13 2.96 -16.00 12.85
N LEU A 14 2.46 -17.07 12.23
CA LEU A 14 2.79 -17.42 10.83
C LEU A 14 2.27 -16.39 9.82
N PHE A 15 1.12 -15.78 10.09
CA PHE A 15 0.52 -14.78 9.20
C PHE A 15 1.22 -13.41 9.24
N SER A 16 2.00 -13.15 10.28
CA SER A 16 2.68 -11.86 10.48
C SER A 16 3.92 -11.71 9.60
N PHE A 17 4.62 -12.82 9.30
CA PHE A 17 5.87 -12.80 8.55
C PHE A 17 5.66 -12.74 7.03
N ALA A 18 4.59 -13.33 6.51
CA ALA A 18 4.31 -13.35 5.07
C ALA A 18 4.02 -11.96 4.47
N GLN A 19 3.43 -11.04 5.26
CA GLN A 19 3.08 -9.69 4.81
C GLN A 19 4.34 -8.84 4.56
N ASN A 20 5.36 -8.97 5.40
CA ASN A 20 6.61 -8.21 5.25
C ASN A 20 7.40 -8.64 4.01
N GLU A 21 7.46 -9.94 3.70
CA GLU A 21 8.13 -10.44 2.49
C GLU A 21 7.56 -9.83 1.21
N ARG A 22 6.23 -9.65 1.16
CA ARG A 22 5.56 -9.07 0.00
C ARG A 22 5.94 -7.60 -0.20
N ILE A 23 5.94 -6.82 0.87
CA ILE A 23 6.34 -5.39 0.86
C ILE A 23 7.80 -5.26 0.41
N ASP A 24 8.70 -6.08 0.94
CA ASP A 24 10.12 -6.06 0.60
C ASP A 24 10.33 -6.43 -0.88
N SER A 25 9.67 -7.48 -1.36
CA SER A 25 9.72 -7.92 -2.75
C SER A 25 9.25 -6.83 -3.71
N LEU A 26 8.11 -6.19 -3.44
CA LEU A 26 7.58 -5.08 -4.25
C LEU A 26 8.53 -3.89 -4.26
N THR A 27 9.14 -3.58 -3.11
CA THR A 27 10.10 -2.47 -2.99
C THR A 27 11.35 -2.71 -3.85
N ILE A 28 11.87 -3.94 -3.85
CA ILE A 28 13.00 -4.33 -4.70
C ILE A 28 12.60 -4.24 -6.17
N GLU A 29 11.45 -4.78 -6.56
CA GLU A 29 10.94 -4.72 -7.94
C GLU A 29 10.88 -3.27 -8.45
N LEU A 30 10.31 -2.37 -7.65
CA LEU A 30 10.20 -0.95 -7.99
C LEU A 30 11.54 -0.26 -8.23
N ALA A 31 12.61 -0.68 -7.55
CA ALA A 31 13.94 -0.10 -7.71
C ALA A 31 14.50 -0.30 -9.13
N TYR A 32 14.09 -1.38 -9.80
CA TYR A 32 14.60 -1.74 -11.14
C TYR A 32 13.61 -1.47 -12.28
N GLN A 33 12.35 -1.13 -11.97
CA GLN A 33 11.35 -0.83 -12.99
C GLN A 33 11.55 0.54 -13.68
N THR A 34 11.29 0.53 -14.98
CA THR A 34 11.17 1.72 -15.84
C THR A 34 10.02 2.61 -15.40
N GLN A 35 10.08 3.91 -15.70
CA GLN A 35 9.05 4.87 -15.31
C GLN A 35 7.85 4.84 -16.26
N ASP A 36 7.12 3.74 -16.27
CA ASP A 36 5.94 3.50 -17.10
C ASP A 36 4.74 3.04 -16.26
N SER A 37 3.66 2.61 -16.94
CA SER A 37 2.44 2.16 -16.29
C SER A 37 2.64 0.93 -15.42
N ALA A 38 3.58 0.03 -15.76
CA ALA A 38 3.83 -1.16 -14.96
C ALA A 38 4.40 -0.79 -13.58
N LYS A 39 5.24 0.26 -13.51
CA LYS A 39 5.72 0.81 -12.24
C LYS A 39 4.62 1.46 -11.43
N VAL A 40 3.67 2.13 -12.08
CA VAL A 40 2.47 2.63 -11.39
C VAL A 40 1.68 1.47 -10.78
N ASP A 41 1.42 0.40 -11.55
CA ASP A 41 0.66 -0.77 -11.08
C ASP A 41 1.37 -1.50 -9.92
N THR A 42 2.70 -1.68 -10.00
CA THR A 42 3.49 -2.27 -8.89
C THR A 42 3.45 -1.36 -7.66
N SER A 43 3.51 -0.03 -7.85
CA SER A 43 3.44 0.92 -6.73
C SER A 43 2.06 0.89 -6.06
N LEU A 44 0.97 0.76 -6.83
CA LEU A 44 -0.38 0.62 -6.28
C LEU A 44 -0.55 -0.66 -5.46
N ARG A 45 0.06 -1.77 -5.89
CA ARG A 45 0.13 -3.00 -5.07
C ARG A 45 0.85 -2.74 -3.75
N LEU A 46 2.00 -2.05 -3.78
CA LEU A 46 2.74 -1.72 -2.56
C LEU A 46 1.94 -0.80 -1.63
N ILE A 47 1.27 0.22 -2.17
CA ILE A 47 0.39 1.11 -1.41
C ILE A 47 -0.70 0.32 -0.70
N LYS A 48 -1.33 -0.64 -1.40
CA LYS A 48 -2.34 -1.53 -0.80
C LYS A 48 -1.77 -2.34 0.35
N GLU A 49 -0.62 -3.00 0.18
CA GLU A 49 0.00 -3.78 1.26
C GLU A 49 0.33 -2.89 2.48
N LEU A 50 0.83 -1.67 2.26
CA LEU A 50 1.11 -0.70 3.32
C LEU A 50 -0.16 -0.21 4.02
N TYR A 51 -1.24 0.00 3.27
CA TYR A 51 -2.56 0.34 3.82
C TYR A 51 -3.10 -0.79 4.70
N ASP A 52 -3.01 -2.04 4.22
CA ASP A 52 -3.54 -3.23 4.91
C ASP A 52 -2.83 -3.45 6.28
N ILE A 53 -1.53 -3.15 6.37
CA ILE A 53 -0.77 -3.18 7.64
C ILE A 53 -0.83 -1.88 8.45
N LYS A 54 -1.61 -0.90 7.98
CA LYS A 54 -1.78 0.43 8.59
C LYS A 54 -0.50 1.28 8.68
N ASP A 55 0.50 1.02 7.83
CA ASP A 55 1.68 1.89 7.67
C ASP A 55 1.35 3.07 6.75
N TYR A 56 0.37 3.87 7.19
CA TYR A 56 -0.19 4.99 6.43
C TYR A 56 0.85 6.04 6.06
N LYS A 57 1.86 6.23 6.92
CA LYS A 57 2.94 7.18 6.66
C LYS A 57 3.73 6.77 5.42
N LYS A 58 4.14 5.50 5.31
CA LYS A 58 4.82 5.03 4.10
C LYS A 58 3.88 4.95 2.90
N ALA A 59 2.64 4.52 3.11
CA ALA A 59 1.65 4.44 2.04
C ALA A 59 1.46 5.81 1.35
N LEU A 60 1.35 6.90 2.12
CA LEU A 60 1.22 8.26 1.56
C LEU A 60 2.44 8.70 0.74
N VAL A 61 3.66 8.33 1.17
CA VAL A 61 4.88 8.62 0.38
C VAL A 61 4.80 7.96 -1.00
N PHE A 62 4.39 6.69 -1.06
CA PHE A 62 4.24 5.99 -2.34
C PHE A 62 3.05 6.49 -3.14
N VAL A 63 1.94 6.87 -2.50
CA VAL A 63 0.79 7.51 -3.16
C VAL A 63 1.26 8.75 -3.93
N ASP A 64 1.99 9.66 -3.29
CA ASP A 64 2.43 10.89 -3.94
C ASP A 64 3.38 10.63 -5.12
N GLN A 65 4.33 9.70 -4.96
CA GLN A 65 5.22 9.30 -6.04
C GLN A 65 4.47 8.67 -7.21
N THR A 66 3.50 7.82 -6.91
CA THR A 66 2.67 7.11 -7.89
C THR A 66 1.76 8.05 -8.65
N SER A 67 1.06 8.96 -7.94
CA SER A 67 0.22 9.98 -8.57
C SER A 67 1.04 10.89 -9.49
N GLN A 68 2.24 11.30 -9.07
CA GLN A 68 3.13 12.10 -9.90
C GLN A 68 3.56 11.37 -11.17
N LEU A 69 3.95 10.09 -11.05
CA LEU A 69 4.31 9.29 -12.22
C LEU A 69 3.10 9.10 -13.14
N ALA A 70 1.96 8.65 -12.61
CA ALA A 70 0.74 8.42 -13.36
C ALA A 70 0.29 9.67 -14.12
N LYS A 71 0.36 10.85 -13.48
CA LYS A 71 0.07 12.14 -14.13
C LYS A 71 1.07 12.47 -15.25
N ARG A 72 2.36 12.19 -15.07
CA ARG A 72 3.38 12.45 -16.10
C ARG A 72 3.22 11.59 -17.35
N ILE A 73 2.71 10.37 -17.20
CA ILE A 73 2.54 9.41 -18.30
C ILE A 73 1.08 9.32 -18.80
N ASP A 74 0.22 10.24 -18.38
CA ASP A 74 -1.22 10.28 -18.70
C ASP A 74 -1.97 8.97 -18.38
N TYR A 75 -1.55 8.24 -17.34
CA TYR A 75 -2.15 6.99 -16.94
C TYR A 75 -3.27 7.22 -15.92
N ILE A 76 -4.45 7.57 -16.44
CA ILE A 76 -5.60 8.05 -15.68
C ILE A 76 -6.10 7.03 -14.63
N SER A 77 -6.12 5.74 -14.96
CA SER A 77 -6.55 4.71 -13.99
C SER A 77 -5.63 4.64 -12.78
N GLY A 78 -4.31 4.69 -13.00
CA GLY A 78 -3.34 4.69 -11.91
C GLY A 78 -3.41 5.96 -11.05
N LEU A 79 -3.70 7.11 -11.68
CA LEU A 79 -3.93 8.36 -10.95
C LEU A 79 -5.20 8.27 -10.08
N ALA A 80 -6.30 7.75 -10.63
CA ALA A 80 -7.55 7.56 -9.89
C ALA A 80 -7.37 6.60 -8.71
N GLU A 81 -6.71 5.46 -8.92
CA GLU A 81 -6.50 4.49 -7.84
C GLU A 81 -5.54 5.03 -6.76
N SER A 82 -4.51 5.80 -7.13
CA SER A 82 -3.66 6.47 -6.14
C SER A 82 -4.43 7.49 -5.30
N SER A 83 -5.37 8.22 -5.91
CA SER A 83 -6.23 9.20 -5.21
C SER A 83 -7.23 8.50 -4.29
N TYR A 84 -7.77 7.35 -4.73
CA TYR A 84 -8.60 6.49 -3.89
C TYR A 84 -7.88 6.03 -2.61
N TYR A 85 -6.66 5.51 -2.71
CA TYR A 85 -5.89 5.12 -1.53
C TYR A 85 -5.54 6.33 -0.65
N ARG A 86 -5.26 7.50 -1.24
CA ARG A 86 -5.06 8.74 -0.48
C ARG A 86 -6.28 9.05 0.39
N ALA A 87 -7.48 9.02 -0.22
CA ALA A 87 -8.73 9.28 0.47
C ALA A 87 -8.98 8.29 1.61
N LEU A 88 -8.77 6.99 1.36
CA LEU A 88 -8.90 5.96 2.39
C LEU A 88 -7.94 6.18 3.56
N ILE A 89 -6.67 6.49 3.28
CA ILE A 89 -5.67 6.72 4.32
C ILE A 89 -6.04 7.93 5.17
N TYR A 90 -6.51 9.02 4.56
CA TYR A 90 -6.96 10.18 5.33
C TYR A 90 -8.22 9.88 6.13
N ASN A 91 -9.15 9.10 5.58
CA ASN A 91 -10.35 8.66 6.29
C ASN A 91 -10.00 7.84 7.54
N GLU A 92 -9.09 6.85 7.43
CA GLU A 92 -8.60 6.04 8.55
C GLU A 92 -7.85 6.86 9.62
N ARG A 93 -7.42 8.07 9.27
CA ARG A 93 -6.72 9.01 10.17
C ARG A 93 -7.64 10.11 10.71
N ASP A 94 -8.94 9.99 10.50
CA ASP A 94 -9.96 10.99 10.84
C ASP A 94 -9.73 12.37 10.20
N ASP A 95 -8.94 12.42 9.12
CA ASP A 95 -8.63 13.62 8.37
C ASP A 95 -9.61 13.78 7.20
N TYR A 96 -10.88 13.98 7.53
CA TYR A 96 -11.96 13.97 6.55
C TYR A 96 -11.86 15.13 5.53
N PHE A 97 -11.24 16.25 5.92
CA PHE A 97 -11.00 17.36 5.00
C PHE A 97 -10.08 16.93 3.85
N ASN A 98 -8.94 16.33 4.18
CA ASN A 98 -8.02 15.83 3.16
C ASN A 98 -8.56 14.59 2.44
N ALA A 99 -9.39 13.77 3.11
CA ALA A 99 -10.04 12.63 2.46
C ALA A 99 -10.99 13.04 1.32
N ILE A 100 -11.72 14.15 1.49
CA ILE A 100 -12.66 14.66 0.47
C ILE A 100 -11.93 15.36 -0.68
N ASP A 101 -10.77 15.98 -0.41
CA ASP A 101 -9.96 16.70 -1.41
C ASP A 101 -9.02 15.79 -2.24
N SER A 102 -8.98 14.49 -1.92
CA SER A 102 -7.97 13.54 -2.39
C SER A 102 -8.01 13.16 -3.88
#